data_AF-A0A7X0PJ30-F1
#
_entry.id   AF-A0A7X0PJ30-F1
#
_cell.length_a   1.000
_cell.length_b   1.000
_cell.length_c   1.000
_cell.angle_alpha   90.00
_cell.angle_beta   90.00
_cell.angle_gamma   90.00
#
_symmetry.space_group_name_H-M   'P 1'
#
loop_
_entity.id
_entity.type
_entity.pdbx_description
1 polymer ?
#
loop_
_entity_poly.entity_id
_entity_poly.type
_entity_poly.pdbx_seq_one_letter_code
_entity_poly.pdbx_strand_id
1 'polypeptide(L)' 'MPLGNGLLGDRVLPLPFDHYEVLRHGEWCTVMVIATGEEVFQGEGRAEVAVSRAPF' A
#
# COMPACT_ATOMS: atom_id res chain seq x y z
N MET A 1 -14.60 -9.31 4.23
CA MET A 1 -14.22 -8.53 5.44
C MET A 1 -13.50 -7.30 4.92
N PRO A 2 -13.94 -6.05 5.18
CA PRO A 2 -13.20 -4.92 4.64
C PRO A 2 -11.94 -4.70 5.49
N LEU A 3 -10.79 -4.68 4.82
CA LEU A 3 -9.48 -4.46 5.39
C LEU A 3 -9.28 -2.96 5.66
N GLY A 4 -9.20 -2.62 6.95
CA GLY A 4 -8.53 -1.43 7.47
C GLY A 4 -9.06 -0.07 7.00
N ASN A 5 -9.94 0.55 7.79
CA ASN A 5 -10.10 2.01 7.80
C ASN A 5 -8.71 2.65 7.96
N GLY A 6 -8.21 3.30 6.90
CA GLY A 6 -6.88 3.91 6.86
C GLY A 6 -6.73 5.03 7.88
N LEU A 7 -6.18 4.72 9.04
CA LEU A 7 -5.46 5.70 9.86
C LEU A 7 -4.12 5.98 9.17
N LEU A 8 -3.81 7.27 8.99
CA LEU A 8 -2.47 7.75 8.63
C LEU A 8 -1.42 7.04 9.50
N GLY A 9 -0.63 6.14 8.91
CA GLY A 9 0.40 5.39 9.62
C GLY A 9 1.24 4.54 8.69
N ASP A 10 2.49 4.28 9.10
CA ASP A 10 3.41 3.41 8.37
C ASP A 10 2.98 1.95 8.53
N ARG A 11 2.74 1.26 7.40
CA ARG A 11 2.46 -0.18 7.37
C ARG A 11 3.61 -0.91 6.70
N VAL A 12 4.20 -1.87 7.42
CA VAL A 12 5.19 -2.78 6.83
C VAL A 12 4.45 -3.80 5.97
N LEU A 13 4.77 -3.82 4.67
CA LEU A 13 4.23 -4.78 3.73
C LEU A 13 5.14 -6.02 3.64
N PRO A 14 4.57 -7.23 3.53
CA PRO A 14 5.34 -8.48 3.57
C PRO A 14 6.15 -8.75 2.29
N LEU A 15 5.78 -8.16 1.16
CA LEU A 15 6.47 -8.33 -0.12
C LEU A 15 7.36 -7.11 -0.45
N PRO A 16 8.30 -7.25 -1.38
CA PRO A 16 9.04 -6.12 -1.95
C PRO A 16 8.11 -5.11 -2.63
N PHE A 17 8.54 -3.85 -2.73
CA PHE A 17 7.73 -2.76 -3.30
C PHE A 17 7.28 -3.01 -4.75
N ASP A 18 8.08 -3.71 -5.54
CA ASP A 18 7.83 -4.06 -6.94
C ASP A 18 6.73 -5.10 -7.12
N HIS A 19 6.23 -5.68 -6.03
CA HIS A 19 5.05 -6.54 -6.03
C HIS A 19 3.75 -5.78 -5.80
N TYR A 20 3.81 -4.46 -5.60
CA TYR A 20 2.63 -3.64 -5.33
C TYR A 20 2.39 -2.60 -6.41
N GLU A 21 1.11 -2.40 -6.73
CA GLU A 21 0.64 -1.32 -7.57
C GLU A 21 -0.11 -0.31 -6.72
N VAL A 22 0.14 0.97 -6.96
CA VAL A 22 -0.52 2.08 -6.27
C VAL A 22 -1.43 2.79 -7.26
N LEU A 23 -2.74 2.59 -7.11
CA LEU A 23 -3.77 3.26 -7.88
C LEU A 23 -4.20 4.55 -7.15
N ARG A 24 -4.26 5.66 -7.89
CA ARG A 24 -4.70 6.95 -7.36
C ARG A 24 -5.93 7.43 -8.11
N HIS A 25 -7.01 7.65 -7.36
CA HIS A 25 -8.28 8.15 -7.86
C HIS A 25 -8.63 9.43 -7.12
N GLY A 26 -8.17 10.57 -7.63
CA GLY A 26 -8.32 11.87 -6.94
C GLY A 26 -7.55 11.90 -5.63
N GLU A 27 -8.26 12.13 -4.53
CA GLU A 27 -7.71 12.10 -3.16
C GLU A 27 -7.67 10.68 -2.57
N TRP A 28 -8.21 9.69 -3.27
CA TRP A 28 -8.23 8.31 -2.83
C TRP A 28 -7.01 7.55 -3.36
N CYS A 29 -6.41 6.72 -2.51
CA CYS A 29 -5.31 5.86 -2.86
C CYS A 29 -5.63 4.41 -2.51
N THR A 30 -5.33 3.50 -3.45
CA THR A 30 -5.46 2.06 -3.27
C THR A 30 -4.11 1.42 -3.57
N VAL A 31 -3.67 0.51 -2.70
CA VAL A 31 -2.46 -0.30 -2.91
C VAL A 31 -2.90 -1.74 -3.08
N MET A 32 -2.45 -2.37 -4.17
CA MET A 32 -2.80 -3.73 -4.55
C MET A 32 -1.55 -4.58 -4.74
N VAL A 33 -1.65 -5.88 -4.53
CA VAL A 33 -0.62 -6.86 -4.89
C VAL A 33 -0.77 -7.20 -6.37
N ILE A 34 0.27 -6.96 -7.17
CA ILE A 34 0.24 -7.18 -8.63
C ILE A 34 -0.04 -8.65 -8.97
N ALA A 35 0.58 -9.57 -8.23
CA ALA A 35 0.50 -11.01 -8.53
C ALA A 35 -0.89 -11.61 -8.28
N THR A 36 -1.66 -11.06 -7.34
CA THR A 36 -2.94 -11.64 -6.89
C THR A 36 -4.13 -10.71 -7.13
N GLY A 37 -3.90 -9.43 -7.41
CA GLY A 37 -4.92 -8.39 -7.42
C GLY A 37 -5.51 -8.10 -6.04
N GLU A 38 -4.87 -8.56 -4.95
CA GLU A 38 -5.39 -8.36 -3.60
C GLU A 38 -5.18 -6.92 -3.13
N GLU A 39 -6.24 -6.27 -2.65
CA GLU A 39 -6.17 -4.95 -2.03
C GLU A 39 -5.57 -5.06 -0.63
N VAL A 40 -4.42 -4.41 -0.43
CA VAL A 40 -3.73 -4.40 0.87
C VAL A 40 -3.99 -3.12 1.65
N PHE A 41 -4.32 -2.03 0.97
CA PHE A 41 -4.63 -0.75 1.57
C PHE A 41 -5.58 0.05 0.68
N GLN A 42 -6.53 0.73 1.30
CA GLN A 42 -7.37 1.73 0.65
C GLN A 42 -7.63 2.86 1.64
N GLY A 43 -7.40 4.10 1.24
CA GLY A 43 -7.61 5.25 2.10
C GLY A 43 -7.47 6.60 1.41
N GLU A 44 -7.93 7.63 2.08
CA GLU A 44 -7.79 9.02 1.66
C GLU A 44 -6.36 9.52 1.92
N GLY A 45 -5.82 10.28 0.98
CA GLY A 45 -4.50 10.89 1.06
C GLY A 45 -3.45 10.21 0.18
N ARG A 46 -2.19 10.54 0.46
CA ARG A 46 -1.04 10.11 -0.36
C ARG A 46 -0.46 8.83 0.23
N ALA A 47 -0.59 7.70 -0.46
CA ALA A 47 0.17 6.49 -0.13
C ALA A 47 1.47 6.45 -0.95
N GLU A 48 2.57 6.08 -0.30
CA GLU A 48 3.86 5.79 -0.91
C GLU A 48 4.37 4.45 -0.37
N VAL A 49 4.76 3.54 -1.26
CA VAL A 49 5.39 2.27 -0.88
C VAL A 49 6.90 2.50 -0.96
N ALA A 50 7.55 2.63 0.18
CA ALA A 50 9.00 2.82 0.27
C ALA A 50 9.68 1.53 0.75
N VAL A 51 10.84 1.22 0.18
CA VAL A 51 11.71 0.15 0.68
C VAL A 51 12.67 0.74 1.71
N SER A 52 12.62 0.26 2.95
CA SER A 52 13.69 0.51 3.91
C SER A 52 14.91 -0.32 3.50
N ARG A 53 15.89 0.32 2.85
CA ARG A 53 17.19 -0.28 2.54
C ARG A 53 18.18 -0.10 3.70
N ALA A 54 17.73 -0.32 4.95
CA ALA A 54 18.67 -0.31 6.06
C ALA A 54 19.67 -1.47 5.88
N PRO A 55 20.99 -1.21 5.82
CA PRO A 55 21.98 -2.27 5.90
C PRO A 55 21.86 -2.90 7.30
N PHE A 56 21.77 -4.23 7.32
CA PHE A 56 21.81 -5.04 8.54
C PHE A 56 23.24 -5.17 9.08
#